data_AF-A0A3E0QF09-F1
#
_entry.id   AF-A0A3E0QF09-F1
#
_cell.length_a   1.000
_cell.length_b   1.000
_cell.length_c   1.000
_cell.angle_alpha   90.00
_cell.angle_beta   90.00
_cell.angle_gamma   90.00
#
_symmetry.space_group_name_H-M   'P 1'
#
loop_
_entity.id
_entity.type
_entity.pdbx_description
1 polymer ?
#
loop_
_entity_poly.entity_id
_entity_poly.type
_entity_poly.pdbx_seq_one_letter_code
_entity_poly.pdbx_strand_id
1 'polypeptide(L)'
;MIIDELKETLTLLRGAGRNLPAHYTKSGNRSATFCIEFEPLKEDLDTEMAHESYYSLTRFVPVTNAPTDLHWRVLLKLGEDCMAGSFILTTLGKPSDTFTLVRELRKDITSLVNELAEEEISDEWYTQKSSQDYLHYCMEYGTKRALVFNMS
;
A
#
# COMPACT_ATOMS: atom_id res chain seq x y z
N MET A 1 8.10 -13.97 15.92
CA MET A 1 7.73 -15.05 14.99
C MET A 1 6.77 -14.42 13.99
N ILE A 2 7.21 -14.20 12.75
CA ILE A 2 6.30 -13.67 11.72
C ILE A 2 5.36 -14.82 11.37
N ILE A 3 4.10 -14.63 11.73
CA ILE A 3 2.95 -15.51 11.48
C ILE A 3 2.87 -15.76 9.97
N ASP A 4 2.65 -17.00 9.54
CA ASP A 4 2.82 -17.44 8.15
C ASP A 4 1.90 -16.66 7.19
N GLU A 5 0.76 -16.20 7.68
CA GLU A 5 -0.22 -15.36 7.01
C GLU A 5 0.30 -13.95 6.68
N LEU A 6 1.19 -13.37 7.50
CA LEU A 6 1.86 -12.11 7.16
C LEU A 6 2.87 -12.32 6.02
N LYS A 7 3.57 -13.44 6.00
CA LYS A 7 4.49 -13.77 4.89
C LYS A 7 3.72 -14.01 3.60
N GLU A 8 2.58 -14.68 3.68
CA GLU A 8 1.69 -14.90 2.55
C GLU A 8 1.16 -13.57 2.01
N THR A 9 0.68 -12.69 2.88
CA THR A 9 0.23 -11.33 2.50
C THR A 9 1.35 -10.54 1.81
N LEU A 10 2.55 -10.52 2.38
CA LEU A 10 3.70 -9.86 1.76
C LEU A 10 4.05 -10.49 0.40
N THR A 11 3.93 -11.82 0.27
CA THR A 11 4.17 -12.53 -0.99
C THR A 11 3.15 -12.16 -2.04
N LEU A 12 1.86 -12.05 -1.69
CA LEU A 12 0.79 -11.60 -2.58
C LEU A 12 1.03 -10.16 -3.05
N LEU A 13 1.37 -9.26 -2.13
CA LEU A 13 1.64 -7.85 -2.44
C LEU A 13 2.87 -7.69 -3.36
N ARG A 14 3.93 -8.44 -3.10
CA ARG A 14 5.17 -8.43 -3.91
C ARG A 14 4.98 -9.15 -5.26
N GLY A 15 4.20 -10.23 -5.28
CA GLY A 15 3.94 -11.07 -6.45
C GLY A 15 3.07 -10.42 -7.51
N ALA A 16 2.34 -9.35 -7.16
CA ALA A 16 1.49 -8.59 -8.08
C ALA A 16 2.26 -7.84 -9.21
N GLY A 17 3.59 -7.97 -9.29
CA GLY A 17 4.42 -7.37 -10.35
C GLY A 17 4.44 -5.84 -10.35
N ARG A 18 3.98 -5.22 -9.25
CA ARG A 18 3.65 -3.80 -9.19
C ARG A 18 4.79 -2.98 -8.59
N ASN A 19 5.73 -2.57 -9.43
CA ASN A 19 6.88 -1.74 -9.03
C ASN A 19 6.54 -0.24 -8.88
N LEU A 20 5.38 0.21 -9.36
CA LEU A 20 4.91 1.61 -9.30
C LEU A 20 3.49 1.71 -8.76
N PRO A 21 3.08 2.87 -8.21
CA PRO A 21 1.69 3.12 -7.84
C PRO A 21 0.70 2.87 -8.98
N ALA A 22 -0.52 2.42 -8.66
CA ALA A 22 -1.53 2.09 -9.67
C ALA A 22 -1.81 3.28 -10.60
N HIS A 23 -1.92 4.48 -10.02
CA HIS A 23 -2.17 5.74 -10.72
C HIS A 23 -1.06 6.19 -11.68
N TYR A 24 0.16 5.67 -11.53
CA TYR A 24 1.33 6.11 -12.30
C TYR A 24 1.75 5.12 -13.39
N THR A 25 1.03 4.00 -13.55
CA THR A 25 1.24 3.06 -14.65
C THR A 25 0.68 3.64 -15.96
N LYS A 26 1.53 4.01 -16.94
CA LYS A 26 1.06 4.59 -18.22
C LYS A 26 0.20 3.59 -19.00
N SER A 27 -1.00 4.01 -19.39
CA SER A 27 -1.91 3.26 -20.27
C SER A 27 -1.29 3.06 -21.67
N GLY A 28 -1.24 1.82 -22.14
CA GLY A 28 -0.86 1.48 -23.52
C GLY A 28 -0.97 -0.01 -23.85
N ASN A 29 -0.69 -0.89 -22.89
CA ASN A 29 -0.90 -2.35 -22.94
C ASN A 29 -0.93 -2.88 -21.49
N ARG A 30 -1.88 -2.39 -20.67
CA ARG A 30 -1.96 -2.72 -19.23
C ARG A 30 -2.44 -4.16 -19.06
N SER A 31 -1.53 -5.10 -18.80
CA SER A 31 -1.85 -6.49 -18.43
C SER A 31 -1.75 -6.77 -16.92
N ALA A 32 -1.28 -5.80 -16.12
CA ALA A 32 -1.10 -6.00 -14.68
C ALA A 32 -1.25 -4.68 -13.92
N THR A 33 -2.49 -4.31 -13.63
CA THR A 33 -2.85 -3.39 -12.56
C THR A 33 -4.27 -3.76 -12.17
N PHE A 34 -4.54 -3.93 -10.86
CA PHE A 34 -5.82 -4.23 -10.20
C PHE A 34 -6.07 -5.65 -9.67
N CYS A 35 -5.12 -6.59 -9.76
CA CYS A 35 -5.34 -7.91 -9.19
C CYS A 35 -4.10 -8.35 -8.41
N ILE A 36 -3.96 -7.91 -7.15
CA ILE A 36 -3.33 -8.80 -6.18
C ILE A 36 -4.10 -10.12 -6.30
N GLU A 37 -3.41 -11.22 -6.59
CA GLU A 37 -4.02 -12.54 -6.84
C GLU A 37 -4.56 -13.15 -5.53
N PHE A 38 -5.58 -12.51 -4.99
CA PHE A 38 -6.28 -12.89 -3.79
C PHE A 38 -7.77 -12.92 -4.13
N GLU A 39 -8.30 -14.12 -4.33
CA GLU A 39 -9.67 -14.37 -4.83
C GLU A 39 -10.78 -13.57 -4.11
N PRO A 40 -10.70 -13.31 -2.79
CA PRO A 40 -11.66 -12.42 -2.11
C PRO A 40 -11.60 -10.94 -2.53
N LEU A 41 -10.45 -10.46 -3.03
CA LEU A 41 -10.28 -9.08 -3.49
C LEU A 41 -10.68 -8.96 -4.97
N LYS A 42 -11.89 -8.46 -5.21
CA LYS A 42 -12.39 -8.18 -6.56
C LYS A 42 -11.75 -6.92 -7.14
N GLU A 43 -11.61 -6.89 -8.47
CA GLU A 43 -11.02 -5.79 -9.23
C GLU A 43 -11.62 -4.41 -8.91
N ASP A 44 -12.96 -4.32 -8.83
CA ASP A 44 -13.66 -3.07 -8.49
C ASP A 44 -13.25 -2.53 -7.12
N LEU A 45 -13.07 -3.44 -6.15
CA LEU A 45 -12.69 -3.08 -4.79
C LEU A 45 -11.20 -2.69 -4.70
N ASP A 46 -10.32 -3.39 -5.43
CA ASP A 46 -8.91 -3.00 -5.52
C ASP A 46 -8.77 -1.63 -6.19
N THR A 47 -9.53 -1.37 -7.25
CA THR A 47 -9.59 -0.07 -7.92
C THR A 47 -10.11 1.03 -7.00
N GLU A 48 -11.19 0.78 -6.25
CA GLU A 48 -11.73 1.71 -5.26
C GLU A 48 -10.66 2.07 -4.21
N MET A 49 -9.97 1.06 -3.65
CA MET A 49 -8.93 1.24 -2.66
C MET A 49 -7.72 2.02 -3.20
N ALA A 50 -7.28 1.71 -4.42
CA ALA A 50 -6.21 2.47 -5.07
C ALA A 50 -6.60 3.94 -5.27
N HIS A 51 -7.81 4.21 -5.75
CA HIS A 51 -8.34 5.57 -5.90
C HIS A 51 -8.38 6.31 -4.57
N GLU A 52 -8.90 5.68 -3.51
CA GLU A 52 -8.96 6.31 -2.19
C GLU A 52 -7.56 6.65 -1.66
N SER A 53 -6.59 5.76 -1.83
CA SER A 53 -5.20 6.01 -1.46
C SER A 53 -4.64 7.26 -2.15
N TYR A 54 -4.88 7.39 -3.46
CA TYR A 54 -4.40 8.54 -4.25
C TYR A 54 -5.02 9.87 -3.81
N TYR A 55 -6.36 9.92 -3.71
CA TYR A 55 -7.04 11.16 -3.35
C TYR A 55 -6.79 11.56 -1.89
N SER A 56 -6.66 10.59 -0.99
CA SER A 56 -6.40 10.89 0.41
C SER A 56 -4.97 11.35 0.68
N LEU A 57 -3.97 10.97 -0.12
CA LEU A 57 -2.59 11.37 0.10
C LEU A 57 -2.42 12.89 0.26
N THR A 58 -3.04 13.67 -0.64
CA THR A 58 -2.98 15.15 -0.60
C THR A 58 -3.64 15.78 0.62
N ARG A 59 -4.53 15.06 1.32
CA ARG A 59 -5.19 15.53 2.55
C ARG A 59 -4.25 15.49 3.75
N PHE A 60 -3.30 14.55 3.76
CA PHE A 60 -2.36 14.34 4.85
C PHE A 60 -1.00 14.96 4.57
N VAL A 61 -0.52 14.83 3.33
CA VAL A 61 0.77 15.32 2.89
C VAL A 61 0.52 16.32 1.76
N PRO A 62 0.58 17.63 2.02
CA PRO A 62 0.50 18.63 0.96
C PRO A 62 1.61 18.39 -0.07
N VAL A 63 1.31 18.59 -1.36
CA VAL A 63 2.29 18.40 -2.46
C VAL A 63 3.55 19.26 -2.25
N THR A 64 3.40 20.42 -1.61
CA THR A 64 4.51 21.33 -1.25
C THR A 64 5.48 20.76 -0.22
N ASN A 65 5.11 19.69 0.48
CA ASN A 65 5.89 19.09 1.57
C ASN A 65 6.65 17.84 1.12
N ALA A 66 6.47 17.39 -0.13
CA ALA A 66 7.21 16.28 -0.69
C ALA A 66 8.57 16.76 -1.24
N PRO A 67 9.70 16.14 -0.84
CA PRO A 67 11.03 16.54 -1.31
C PRO A 67 11.16 16.39 -2.82
N THR A 68 10.61 15.29 -3.37
CA THR A 68 10.60 15.00 -4.81
C THR A 68 9.34 14.24 -5.22
N ASP A 69 9.05 14.21 -6.53
CA ASP A 69 7.97 13.38 -7.10
C ASP A 69 8.20 11.88 -6.84
N LEU A 70 9.46 11.46 -6.67
CA LEU A 70 9.78 10.09 -6.28
C LEU A 70 9.26 9.78 -4.88
N HIS A 71 9.56 10.61 -3.87
CA HIS A 71 9.04 10.43 -2.51
C HIS A 71 7.51 10.31 -2.50
N TRP A 72 6.84 11.14 -3.30
CA TRP A 72 5.40 11.10 -3.46
C TRP A 72 4.88 9.76 -3.98
N ARG A 73 5.48 9.25 -5.07
CA ARG A 73 5.12 7.95 -5.65
C ARG A 73 5.39 6.81 -4.68
N VAL A 74 6.48 6.88 -3.92
CA VAL A 74 6.83 5.85 -2.94
C VAL A 74 5.81 5.80 -1.81
N LEU A 75 5.46 6.95 -1.25
CA LEU A 75 4.45 7.02 -0.21
C LEU A 75 3.08 6.57 -0.72
N LEU A 76 2.73 6.91 -1.96
CA LEU A 76 1.51 6.41 -2.58
C LEU A 76 1.52 4.88 -2.70
N LYS A 77 2.61 4.28 -3.20
CA LYS A 77 2.78 2.82 -3.29
C LYS A 77 2.63 2.16 -1.92
N LEU A 78 3.28 2.73 -0.90
CA LEU A 78 3.12 2.29 0.49
C LEU A 78 1.67 2.34 0.95
N GLY A 79 0.95 3.43 0.68
CA GLY A 79 -0.45 3.56 1.05
C GLY A 79 -1.34 2.51 0.39
N GLU A 80 -1.18 2.31 -0.91
CA GLU A 80 -1.93 1.30 -1.67
C GLU A 80 -1.66 -0.12 -1.14
N ASP A 81 -0.39 -0.48 -0.87
CA ASP A 81 -0.05 -1.81 -0.33
C ASP A 81 -0.48 -1.98 1.13
N CYS A 82 -0.41 -0.93 1.95
CA CYS A 82 -0.93 -0.97 3.33
C CYS A 82 -2.44 -1.19 3.35
N MET A 83 -3.16 -0.56 2.42
CA MET A 83 -4.61 -0.71 2.29
C MET A 83 -4.98 -2.12 1.87
N ALA A 84 -4.38 -2.63 0.79
CA ALA A 84 -4.68 -3.97 0.30
C ALA A 84 -4.21 -5.07 1.26
N GLY A 85 -3.02 -4.94 1.86
CA GLY A 85 -2.54 -5.89 2.86
C GLY A 85 -3.40 -5.89 4.12
N SER A 86 -3.93 -4.73 4.55
CA SER A 86 -4.86 -4.67 5.68
C SER A 86 -6.21 -5.31 5.35
N PHE A 87 -6.68 -5.18 4.11
CA PHE A 87 -7.85 -5.92 3.62
C PHE A 87 -7.60 -7.43 3.71
N ILE A 88 -6.50 -7.94 3.13
CA ILE A 88 -6.16 -9.37 3.11
C ILE A 88 -6.08 -9.94 4.53
N LEU A 89 -5.29 -9.32 5.42
CA LEU A 89 -5.13 -9.79 6.80
C LEU A 89 -6.45 -9.79 7.58
N THR A 90 -7.29 -8.78 7.35
CA THR A 90 -8.61 -8.71 8.01
C THR A 90 -9.54 -9.79 7.48
N THR A 91 -9.55 -10.04 6.18
CA THR A 91 -10.31 -11.13 5.53
C THR A 91 -9.87 -12.51 6.03
N LEU A 92 -8.58 -12.70 6.31
CA LEU A 92 -8.02 -13.91 6.92
C LEU A 92 -8.25 -14.00 8.45
N GLY A 93 -8.97 -13.06 9.06
CA GLY A 93 -9.30 -13.06 10.49
C GLY A 93 -8.15 -12.65 11.41
N LYS A 94 -7.15 -11.93 10.90
CA LYS A 94 -5.94 -11.48 11.63
C LYS A 94 -5.79 -9.95 11.63
N PRO A 95 -6.81 -9.16 12.02
CA PRO A 95 -6.72 -7.70 12.00
C PRO A 95 -5.63 -7.13 12.92
N SER A 96 -5.19 -7.88 13.94
CA SER A 96 -4.12 -7.48 14.86
C SER A 96 -2.74 -7.37 14.21
N ASP A 97 -2.54 -8.03 13.06
CA ASP A 97 -1.22 -8.12 12.42
C ASP A 97 -0.95 -6.97 11.43
N THR A 98 -1.96 -6.11 11.20
CA THR A 98 -1.90 -4.91 10.34
C THR A 98 -0.82 -3.92 10.77
N PHE A 99 -0.54 -3.78 12.06
CA PHE A 99 0.55 -2.92 12.53
C PHE A 99 1.94 -3.49 12.18
N THR A 100 2.10 -4.82 12.24
CA THR A 100 3.35 -5.49 11.85
C THR A 100 3.55 -5.39 10.34
N LEU A 101 2.47 -5.45 9.56
CA LEU A 101 2.48 -5.28 8.11
C LEU A 101 3.10 -3.94 7.68
N VAL A 102 2.71 -2.81 8.26
CA VAL A 102 3.30 -1.49 7.89
C VAL A 102 4.80 -1.46 8.12
N ARG A 103 5.26 -2.03 9.22
CA ARG A 103 6.69 -2.04 9.53
C ARG A 103 7.49 -2.86 8.51
N GLU A 104 6.98 -4.00 8.07
CA GLU A 104 7.67 -4.82 7.07
C GLU A 104 7.53 -4.22 5.65
N LEU A 105 6.35 -3.73 5.27
CA LEU A 105 6.14 -3.04 3.98
C LEU A 105 7.02 -1.80 3.83
N ARG A 106 7.21 -1.03 4.91
CA ARG A 106 8.10 0.13 4.89
C ARG A 106 9.53 -0.28 4.54
N LYS A 107 10.06 -1.33 5.17
CA LYS A 107 11.42 -1.82 4.86
C LYS A 107 11.54 -2.27 3.41
N ASP A 108 10.56 -3.05 2.93
CA ASP A 108 10.57 -3.60 1.58
C ASP A 108 10.52 -2.50 0.53
N ILE A 109 9.61 -1.53 0.70
CA ILE A 109 9.41 -0.48 -0.29
C ILE A 109 10.55 0.53 -0.25
N THR A 110 11.09 0.88 0.93
CA THR A 110 12.31 1.70 1.00
C THR A 110 13.49 0.99 0.30
N SER A 111 13.66 -0.32 0.49
CA SER A 111 14.70 -1.11 -0.21
C SER A 111 14.48 -1.08 -1.72
N LEU A 112 13.27 -1.41 -2.18
CA LEU A 112 12.89 -1.40 -3.60
C LEU A 112 13.12 -0.03 -4.24
N VAL A 113 12.85 1.04 -3.50
CA VAL A 113 13.01 2.41 -3.98
C VAL A 113 14.47 2.78 -4.09
N ASN A 114 15.30 2.45 -3.11
CA ASN A 114 16.75 2.66 -3.21
C ASN A 114 17.39 1.82 -4.32
N GLU A 115 16.78 0.68 -4.69
CA GLU A 115 17.20 -0.12 -5.84
C GLU A 115 16.75 0.47 -7.19
N LEU A 116 15.61 1.16 -7.23
CA LEU A 116 15.03 1.75 -8.44
C LEU A 116 15.43 3.21 -8.68
N ALA A 117 15.91 3.90 -7.65
CA ALA A 117 16.30 5.30 -7.69
C ALA A 117 17.81 5.44 -7.88
N GLU A 118 18.22 6.44 -8.66
CA GLU A 118 19.63 6.86 -8.75
C GLU A 118 20.08 7.67 -7.50
N GLU A 119 19.14 7.99 -6.61
CA GLU A 119 19.35 8.77 -5.38
C GLU A 119 18.82 7.99 -4.17
N GLU A 120 19.61 7.97 -3.09
CA GLU A 120 19.22 7.34 -1.83
C GLU A 120 18.14 8.17 -1.14
N ILE A 121 16.98 7.57 -0.87
CA ILE A 121 15.91 8.24 -0.13
C ILE A 121 16.04 7.93 1.35
N SER A 122 16.18 8.98 2.17
CA SER A 122 16.15 8.87 3.63
C SER A 122 14.77 8.44 4.12
N ASP A 123 14.75 7.44 5.00
CA ASP A 123 13.55 6.93 5.66
C ASP A 123 12.86 7.99 6.55
N GLU A 124 13.58 9.07 6.89
CA GLU A 124 13.11 10.15 7.76
C GLU A 124 11.80 10.78 7.27
N TRP A 125 11.65 11.01 5.96
CA TRP A 125 10.43 11.62 5.41
C TRP A 125 9.19 10.74 5.61
N TYR A 126 9.35 9.42 5.56
CA TYR A 126 8.25 8.49 5.80
C TYR A 126 7.91 8.37 7.29
N THR A 127 8.83 8.73 8.19
CA THR A 127 8.59 8.73 9.65
C THR A 127 7.93 10.01 10.17
N GLN A 128 7.78 11.03 9.32
CA GLN A 128 7.05 12.25 9.67
C GLN A 128 5.59 11.95 10.00
N LYS A 129 5.01 12.72 10.93
CA LYS A 129 3.64 12.50 11.42
C LYS A 129 2.63 12.47 10.28
N SER A 130 2.73 13.36 9.29
CA SER A 130 1.82 13.41 8.14
C SER A 130 1.84 12.13 7.31
N SER A 131 3.04 11.59 7.04
CA SER A 131 3.23 10.33 6.32
C SER A 131 2.68 9.16 7.13
N GLN A 132 2.91 9.13 8.45
CA GLN A 132 2.38 8.11 9.34
C GLN A 132 0.84 8.16 9.47
N ASP A 133 0.26 9.36 9.57
CA ASP A 133 -1.20 9.55 9.63
C ASP A 133 -1.86 9.06 8.33
N TYR A 134 -1.24 9.32 7.17
CA TYR A 134 -1.69 8.81 5.88
C TYR A 134 -1.65 7.27 5.82
N LEU A 135 -0.52 6.66 6.20
CA LEU A 135 -0.39 5.19 6.19
C LEU A 135 -1.38 4.54 7.16
N HIS A 136 -1.62 5.17 8.31
CA HIS A 136 -2.62 4.72 9.27
C HIS A 136 -4.03 4.79 8.68
N TYR A 137 -4.37 5.88 8.01
CA TYR A 137 -5.64 6.02 7.29
C TYR A 137 -5.82 4.90 6.24
N CYS A 138 -4.79 4.62 5.43
CA CYS A 138 -4.85 3.58 4.41
C CYS A 138 -5.11 2.19 5.03
N MET A 139 -4.45 1.86 6.14
CA MET A 139 -4.73 0.61 6.86
C MET A 139 -6.17 0.53 7.35
N GLU A 140 -6.64 1.56 8.05
CA GLU A 140 -8.00 1.58 8.59
C GLU A 140 -9.04 1.43 7.48
N TYR A 141 -8.81 2.07 6.33
CA TYR A 141 -9.70 1.95 5.18
C TYR A 141 -9.76 0.51 4.68
N GLY A 142 -8.60 -0.13 4.46
CA GLY A 142 -8.51 -1.53 4.03
C GLY A 142 -9.22 -2.48 4.99
N THR A 143 -9.00 -2.33 6.30
CA THR A 143 -9.70 -3.09 7.34
C THR A 143 -11.21 -2.87 7.30
N LYS A 144 -11.68 -1.62 7.19
CA LYS A 144 -13.11 -1.30 7.11
C LYS A 144 -13.76 -1.97 5.88
N ARG A 145 -13.09 -1.95 4.73
CA ARG A 145 -13.59 -2.61 3.51
C ARG A 145 -13.70 -4.12 3.66
N ALA A 146 -12.72 -4.77 4.30
CA ALA A 146 -12.77 -6.20 4.58
C ALA A 146 -13.91 -6.56 5.55
N LEU A 147 -14.15 -5.75 6.59
CA LEU A 147 -15.26 -5.98 7.50
C LEU A 147 -16.63 -5.84 6.81
N VAL A 148 -16.80 -4.85 5.94
CA VAL A 148 -18.03 -4.70 5.13
C VAL A 148 -18.21 -5.90 4.20
N PHE A 149 -17.14 -6.33 3.53
CA PHE A 149 -17.15 -7.51 2.66
C PHE A 149 -17.53 -8.80 3.41
N ASN A 150 -17.02 -9.01 4.63
CA ASN A 150 -17.35 -10.20 5.43
C ASN A 150 -18.79 -10.21 5.98
N MET A 151 -19.49 -9.07 5.97
CA MET A 151 -20.89 -8.95 6.40
C MET A 151 -21.91 -9.05 5.26
N SER A 152 -21.44 -8.99 4.00
CA SER A 152 -22.27 -9.09 2.79
C SER A 152 -22.32 -10.50 2.23
#